data_AF-A0AAJ2GX53-F1
#
_entry.id   AF-A0AAJ2GX53-F1
#
_cell.length_a   1.000
_cell.length_b   1.000
_cell.length_c   1.000
_cell.angle_alpha   90.00
_cell.angle_beta   90.00
_cell.angle_gamma   90.00
#
_symmetry.space_group_name_H-M   'P 1'
#
loop_
_entity.id
_entity.type
_entity.pdbx_description
1 polymer ?
#
loop_
_entity_poly.entity_id
_entity_poly.type
_entity_poly.pdbx_seq_one_letter_code
_entity_poly.pdbx_strand_id
1 'polypeptide(L)'
;MGLLSDLVIDLDDLESLQVIIVDACNELKISPDHQGFVGRVVDLHSQGHSREEILRSLRVEFARPHDHRQKHTSFNPEDGCHVGVDAILLT
;
A
#
# COMPACT_ATOMS: atom_id res chain seq x y z
N MET A 1 18.11 -27.74 14.76
CA MET A 1 18.80 -27.35 13.51
C MET A 1 18.20 -26.03 13.07
N GLY A 2 18.94 -24.94 13.26
CA GLY A 2 18.44 -23.57 13.20
C GLY A 2 18.18 -23.10 11.77
N LEU A 3 16.94 -22.69 11.49
CA LEU A 3 16.52 -22.08 10.22
C LEU A 3 16.44 -20.55 10.31
N LEU A 4 16.89 -19.96 11.42
CA LEU A 4 16.86 -18.51 11.64
C LEU A 4 18.26 -17.87 11.59
N SER A 5 19.32 -18.65 11.36
CA SER A 5 20.71 -18.16 11.36
C SER A 5 21.27 -17.82 9.97
N ASP A 6 20.52 -18.04 8.89
CA ASP A 6 20.97 -17.78 7.51
C ASP A 6 20.43 -16.46 6.95
N LEU A 7 19.58 -15.74 7.70
CA LEU A 7 19.13 -14.41 7.34
C LEU A 7 20.04 -13.36 7.97
N VAL A 8 21.32 -13.35 7.55
CA VAL A 8 22.17 -12.17 7.74
C VAL A 8 21.75 -11.17 6.68
N ILE A 9 20.61 -10.51 6.91
CA ILE A 9 20.31 -9.25 6.22
C ILE A 9 21.20 -8.22 6.92
N ASP A 10 22.21 -7.72 6.20
CA ASP A 10 23.01 -6.61 6.67
C ASP A 10 22.09 -5.40 6.91
N LEU A 11 22.41 -4.56 7.89
CA LEU A 11 21.60 -3.35 8.17
C LEU A 11 21.53 -2.44 6.94
N ASP A 12 22.57 -2.46 6.10
CA ASP A 12 22.66 -1.78 4.81
C ASP A 12 21.63 -2.32 3.80
N ASP A 13 21.48 -3.64 3.71
CA ASP A 13 20.44 -4.29 2.90
C ASP A 13 19.03 -3.90 3.37
N LEU A 14 18.81 -3.78 4.68
CA LEU A 14 17.50 -3.39 5.21
C LEU A 14 17.13 -1.94 4.85
N GLU A 15 18.09 -1.01 4.91
CA GLU A 15 17.88 0.38 4.48
C GLU A 15 17.61 0.44 2.97
N SER A 16 18.39 -0.28 2.16
CA SER A 16 18.18 -0.40 0.72
C SER A 16 16.78 -0.92 0.38
N LEU A 17 16.35 -2.02 1.02
CA LEU A 17 15.00 -2.56 0.85
C LEU A 17 13.93 -1.54 1.21
N GLN A 18 14.08 -0.82 2.33
CA GLN A 18 13.11 0.17 2.75
C GLN A 18 12.98 1.29 1.70
N VAL A 19 14.09 1.79 1.16
CA VAL A 19 14.08 2.80 0.10
C VAL A 19 13.38 2.26 -1.16
N ILE A 20 13.66 1.02 -1.57
CA ILE A 20 13.02 0.40 -2.74
C ILE A 20 11.51 0.27 -2.53
N ILE A 21 11.06 -0.18 -1.35
CA ILE A 21 9.66 -0.33 -1.00
C ILE A 21 8.95 1.02 -1.07
N VAL A 22 9.51 2.07 -0.46
CA VAL A 22 8.91 3.41 -0.43
C VAL A 22 8.81 4.01 -1.84
N ASP A 23 9.89 3.89 -2.63
CA ASP A 23 9.95 4.42 -3.99
C ASP A 23 8.93 3.71 -4.89
N ALA A 24 8.88 2.38 -4.86
CA ALA A 24 7.90 1.59 -5.59
C ALA A 24 6.46 1.91 -5.15
N CYS A 25 6.18 2.06 -3.85
CA CYS A 25 4.85 2.43 -3.37
C CYS A 25 4.41 3.80 -3.92
N ASN A 26 5.32 4.78 -3.92
CA ASN A 26 5.05 6.11 -4.48
C ASN A 26 4.83 6.08 -5.99
N GLU A 27 5.65 5.34 -6.75
CA GLU A 27 5.53 5.24 -8.20
C GLU A 27 4.26 4.48 -8.63
N LEU A 28 3.96 3.38 -7.96
CA LEU A 28 2.85 2.49 -8.30
C LEU A 28 1.53 2.93 -7.66
N LYS A 29 1.58 3.91 -6.73
CA LYS A 29 0.45 4.37 -5.93
C LYS A 29 -0.27 3.22 -5.21
N ILE A 30 0.52 2.24 -4.75
CA ILE A 30 0.03 1.11 -3.96
C ILE A 30 0.47 1.26 -2.50
N SER A 31 -0.28 0.63 -1.60
CA SER A 31 0.11 0.57 -0.20
C SER A 31 1.17 -0.51 0.02
N PRO A 32 2.12 -0.31 0.97
CA PRO A 32 3.08 -1.36 1.34
C PRO A 32 2.41 -2.60 1.95
N ASP A 33 1.15 -2.46 2.41
CA ASP A 33 0.29 -3.54 2.87
C ASP A 33 -0.29 -4.40 1.71
N HIS A 34 -0.04 -4.01 0.45
CA HIS A 34 -0.51 -4.79 -0.69
C HIS A 34 0.04 -6.22 -0.63
N GLN A 35 -0.88 -7.19 -0.55
CA GLN A 35 -0.52 -8.58 -0.31
C GLN A 35 0.51 -9.08 -1.32
N GLY A 36 1.63 -9.60 -0.81
CA GLY A 36 2.71 -10.15 -1.63
C GLY A 36 3.68 -9.12 -2.22
N PHE A 37 3.43 -7.82 -2.09
CA PHE A 37 4.33 -6.77 -2.60
C PHE A 37 5.70 -6.80 -1.94
N VAL A 38 5.75 -6.72 -0.60
CA VAL A 38 7.00 -6.76 0.17
C VAL A 38 7.73 -8.08 -0.08
N GLY A 39 7.00 -9.20 -0.14
CA GLY A 39 7.58 -10.51 -0.46
C GLY A 39 8.25 -10.54 -1.83
N ARG A 40 7.66 -9.90 -2.85
CA ARG A 40 8.26 -9.79 -4.18
C ARG A 40 9.48 -8.87 -4.22
N VAL A 41 9.46 -7.77 -3.47
CA VAL A 41 10.64 -6.89 -3.34
C VAL A 41 11.81 -7.68 -2.74
N VAL A 42 11.58 -8.41 -1.64
CA VAL A 42 12.60 -9.22 -0.96
C VAL A 42 13.13 -10.33 -1.87
N ASP A 43 12.24 -11.03 -2.59
CA ASP A 43 12.61 -12.08 -3.55
C ASP A 43 13.53 -11.55 -4.65
N LEU A 44 13.17 -10.43 -5.27
CA LEU A 44 13.97 -9.81 -6.33
C LEU A 44 15.32 -9.30 -5.77
N HIS A 45 15.32 -8.73 -4.57
CA HIS A 45 16.57 -8.30 -3.93
C HIS A 45 17.50 -9.48 -3.63
N SER A 46 16.95 -10.59 -3.12
CA SER A 46 17.70 -11.81 -2.83
C SER A 46 18.26 -12.49 -4.09
N GLN A 47 17.65 -12.26 -5.25
CA GLN A 47 18.17 -12.72 -6.54
C GLN A 47 19.35 -11.86 -7.05
N GLY A 48 19.70 -10.77 -6.36
CA GLY A 48 20.78 -9.86 -6.73
C GLY A 48 20.40 -8.85 -7.81
N HIS A 49 19.10 -8.59 -8.01
CA HIS A 49 18.64 -7.55 -8.94
C HIS A 49 18.99 -6.16 -8.41
N SER A 50 19.36 -5.25 -9.32
CA SER A 50 19.58 -3.86 -8.95
C SER A 50 18.26 -3.17 -8.62
N ARG A 51 18.29 -2.10 -7.80
CA ARG A 51 17.10 -1.29 -7.45
C ARG A 51 16.24 -0.95 -8.67
N GLU A 52 16.84 -0.47 -9.76
CA GLU A 52 16.11 -0.09 -10.97
C GLU A 52 15.39 -1.26 -11.65
N GLU A 53 15.97 -2.46 -11.59
CA GLU A 53 15.37 -3.68 -12.14
C GLU A 53 14.22 -4.18 -11.29
N ILE A 54 14.35 -4.08 -9.96
CA ILE A 54 13.29 -4.37 -9.01
C ILE A 54 12.09 -3.46 -9.29
N LEU A 55 12.31 -2.14 -9.33
CA LEU A 55 11.26 -1.15 -9.62
C LEU A 55 10.58 -1.41 -10.98
N ARG A 56 11.37 -1.71 -12.01
CA ARG A 56 10.84 -2.04 -13.35
C ARG A 56 9.97 -3.30 -13.31
N SER A 57 10.41 -4.34 -12.60
CA SER A 57 9.67 -5.60 -12.46
C SER A 57 8.36 -5.40 -11.71
N LEU A 58 8.42 -4.68 -10.58
CA LEU A 58 7.22 -4.31 -9.81
C LEU A 58 6.26 -3.46 -10.64
N ARG A 59 6.77 -2.57 -11.49
CA ARG A 59 5.91 -1.82 -12.43
C ARG A 59 5.22 -2.73 -13.42
N VAL A 60 5.89 -3.71 -14.01
CA VAL A 60 5.23 -4.64 -14.95
C VAL A 60 4.17 -5.50 -14.24
N GLU A 61 4.42 -5.88 -12.99
CA GLU A 61 3.55 -6.76 -12.20
C GLU A 61 2.35 -6.02 -11.60
N PHE A 62 2.59 -4.88 -10.94
CA PHE A 62 1.61 -4.12 -10.17
C PHE A 62 1.07 -2.87 -10.88
N ALA A 63 1.71 -2.36 -11.95
CA ALA A 63 1.14 -1.24 -12.73
C ALA A 63 0.06 -1.69 -13.71
N ARG A 64 -0.32 -2.97 -13.72
CA ARG A 64 -1.61 -3.37 -14.30
C ARG A 64 -2.67 -2.68 -13.47
N PRO A 65 -3.42 -1.70 -14.01
CA PRO A 65 -4.49 -1.11 -13.28
C PRO A 65 -5.45 -2.26 -12.94
N HIS A 66 -5.58 -2.56 -11.66
CA HIS A 66 -6.82 -3.19 -11.22
C HIS A 66 -7.87 -2.12 -11.54
N ASP A 67 -8.56 -2.30 -12.66
CA ASP A 67 -9.74 -1.54 -13.07
C ASP A 67 -10.87 -1.87 -12.10
N HIS A 68 -10.65 -1.64 -10.80
CA HIS A 68 -11.73 -1.42 -9.89
C HIS A 68 -11.99 0.07 -9.94
N ARG A 69 -12.87 0.40 -10.88
CA ARG A 69 -13.96 1.34 -10.71
C ARG A 69 -14.60 1.16 -9.33
N GLN A 70 -13.90 1.53 -8.27
CA GLN A 70 -14.45 1.72 -6.94
C GLN A 70 -15.03 3.13 -6.94
N LYS A 71 -16.15 3.22 -7.65
CA LYS A 71 -17.11 4.29 -7.43
C LYS A 71 -17.73 4.04 -6.06
N HIS A 72 -17.04 4.50 -5.02
CA HIS A 72 -17.75 5.24 -3.98
C HIS A 72 -18.21 6.53 -4.68
N THR A 73 -19.35 6.54 -5.37
CA THR A 73 -20.61 6.98 -4.76
C THR A 73 -20.33 7.81 -3.51
N SER A 74 -19.87 9.04 -3.79
CA SER A 74 -20.15 10.26 -3.05
C SER A 74 -21.14 10.04 -1.90
N PHE A 75 -20.64 9.95 -0.68
CA PHE A 75 -21.43 10.38 0.48
C PHE A 75 -21.26 11.89 0.57
N ASN A 76 -22.08 12.60 -0.20
CA ASN A 76 -22.49 13.96 0.09
C ASN A 76 -24.00 13.89 0.36
N PRO A 77 -24.41 14.21 1.58
CA PRO A 77 -25.39 15.27 1.72
C PRO A 77 -24.89 16.32 2.72
N GLU A 78 -24.26 17.37 2.18
CA GLU A 78 -24.43 18.69 2.78
C GLU A 78 -25.76 19.26 2.29
N ASP A 79 -26.38 20.05 3.18
CA ASP A 79 -27.50 20.97 2.96
C ASP A 79 -28.91 20.49 3.36
N GLY A 80 -29.53 21.23 4.31
CA GLY A 80 -30.92 21.05 4.67
C GLY A 80 -31.39 21.62 6.02
N CYS A 81 -31.13 22.90 6.28
CA CYS A 81 -31.88 23.85 7.13
C CYS A 81 -32.81 23.37 8.27
N HIS A 82 -32.45 23.76 9.50
CA HIS A 82 -33.22 24.64 10.40
C HIS A 82 -34.74 24.75 10.17
N VAL A 83 -35.56 24.26 11.10
CA VAL A 83 -36.72 24.97 11.69
C VAL A 83 -37.05 24.34 13.04
N GLY A 84 -37.07 25.16 14.09
CA GLY A 84 -37.66 24.78 15.37
C GLY A 84 -39.18 24.69 15.25
N VAL A 85 -39.77 23.71 15.91
CA VAL A 85 -41.15 23.74 16.38
C VAL A 85 -41.25 22.95 17.68
N ASP A 86 -41.52 23.73 18.72
CA ASP A 86 -42.43 23.47 19.83
C ASP A 86 -42.26 22.29 20.79
N ALA A 87 -42.64 22.64 22.01
CA ALA A 87 -42.63 21.84 23.21
C ALA A 87 -43.81 20.86 23.25
N ILE A 88 -43.89 20.17 24.41
CA ILE A 88 -45.08 19.60 25.05
C ILE A 88 -45.27 18.07 24.87
N LEU A 89 -44.92 17.35 25.96
CA LEU A 89 -45.71 16.30 26.66
C LEU A 89 -45.73 14.85 26.11
N LEU A 90 -45.17 13.90 26.87
CA LEU A 90 -45.89 12.86 27.65
C LEU A 90 -44.95 11.69 28.07
N THR A 91 -44.62 11.63 29.36
CA THR A 91 -44.54 10.41 30.20
C THR A 91 -44.16 10.80 31.61
#